data_AF-A0ABD3WF20-F1
#
_entry.id   AF-A0ABD3WF20-F1
#
_cell.length_a   1.000
_cell.length_b   1.000
_cell.length_c   1.000
_cell.angle_alpha   90.00
_cell.angle_beta   90.00
_cell.angle_gamma   90.00
#
_symmetry.space_group_name_H-M   'P 1'
#
loop_
_entity.id
_entity.type
_entity.pdbx_description
1 polymer ?
#
loop_
_entity_poly.entity_id
_entity_poly.type
_entity_poly.pdbx_seq_one_letter_code
_entity_poly.pdbx_strand_id
1 'polypeptide(L)'
;MAAINDVALLDGMSRLEYTRASHLLVFRWLKGDVGSGAPENEAEKKLILEASRGTLPVDTSLDELDNNDRLDLCCELLIKKGVLNALQVANSHRQWIRATYIFLRECGVNFSGNMEEQVRKHDLSKFSPEEVLGYGSMFKPGQRGFRTLQGDEKVEWESALEHHYRSNPHHPEYFYPKKTESGERVKDLVIHEKNKNGKLYMEESLVDMLAARGERDMCADAEIDVAQWMDIQEMYFKRYSDQDKEWVINKLAAWKERALKTVKNQKDATACMKILEKPVVSSCPVVVL
;
A
#
# COMPACT_ATOMS: atom_id res chain seq x y z
N MET A 1 16.87 -36.13 -4.77
CA MET A 1 17.27 -34.81 -4.26
C MET A 1 16.63 -34.65 -2.88
N ALA A 2 17.42 -34.49 -1.82
CA ALA A 2 16.87 -34.21 -0.50
C ALA A 2 16.23 -32.82 -0.54
N ALA A 3 15.00 -32.69 -0.05
CA ALA A 3 14.37 -31.38 0.14
C ALA A 3 15.23 -30.61 1.15
N ILE A 4 16.01 -29.65 0.65
CA ILE A 4 16.70 -28.71 1.52
C ILE A 4 15.60 -27.99 2.31
N ASN A 5 15.76 -27.91 3.62
CA ASN A 5 14.78 -27.28 4.49
C ASN A 5 14.77 -25.76 4.19
N ASP A 6 13.82 -25.31 3.37
CA ASP A 6 13.68 -23.93 2.88
C ASP A 6 13.73 -22.88 4.01
N VAL A 7 13.37 -23.27 5.25
CA VAL A 7 13.43 -22.40 6.45
C VAL A 7 14.88 -22.12 6.88
N ALA A 8 15.74 -23.14 6.91
CA ALA A 8 17.13 -22.99 7.33
C ALA A 8 17.98 -22.13 6.35
N LEU A 9 17.54 -22.02 5.10
CA LEU A 9 18.19 -21.20 4.07
C LEU A 9 17.93 -19.71 4.26
N LEU A 10 16.72 -19.32 4.69
CA LEU A 10 16.41 -17.93 5.04
C LEU A 10 17.05 -17.54 6.38
N ASP A 11 17.03 -18.44 7.37
CA ASP A 11 17.67 -18.21 8.68
C ASP A 11 19.20 -18.06 8.59
N GLY A 12 19.81 -18.69 7.58
CA GLY A 12 21.23 -18.58 7.28
C GLY A 12 21.60 -17.38 6.39
N MET A 13 20.61 -16.59 5.95
CA MET A 13 20.84 -15.43 5.08
C MET A 13 21.32 -14.24 5.89
N SER A 14 22.45 -13.66 5.51
CA SER A 14 22.85 -12.38 6.10
C SER A 14 21.85 -11.30 5.70
N ARG A 15 21.69 -10.27 6.56
CA ARG A 15 20.83 -9.13 6.24
C ARG A 15 21.16 -8.50 4.89
N LEU A 16 22.46 -8.41 4.53
CA LEU A 16 22.90 -7.86 3.26
C LEU A 16 22.46 -8.71 2.06
N GLU A 17 22.54 -10.04 2.16
CA GLU A 17 22.08 -10.95 1.10
C GLU A 17 20.56 -10.84 0.92
N TYR A 18 19.80 -10.75 2.01
CA TYR A 18 18.37 -10.53 1.95
C TYR A 18 18.02 -9.21 1.28
N THR A 19 18.67 -8.10 1.67
CA THR A 19 18.48 -6.79 1.04
C THR A 19 18.78 -6.85 -0.47
N ARG A 20 19.87 -7.53 -0.87
CA ARG A 20 20.22 -7.71 -2.29
C ARG A 20 19.20 -8.56 -3.04
N ALA A 21 18.78 -9.69 -2.49
CA ALA A 21 17.81 -10.59 -3.10
C ALA A 21 16.43 -9.92 -3.26
N SER A 22 15.96 -9.21 -2.23
CA SER A 22 14.71 -8.44 -2.30
C SER A 22 14.78 -7.35 -3.37
N HIS A 23 15.88 -6.60 -3.44
CA HIS A 23 16.07 -5.58 -4.48
C HIS A 23 16.11 -6.19 -5.90
N LEU A 24 16.84 -7.29 -6.08
CA LEU A 24 16.91 -8.02 -7.36
C LEU A 24 15.54 -8.57 -7.78
N LEU A 25 14.77 -9.14 -6.84
CA LEU A 25 13.43 -9.63 -7.11
C LEU A 25 12.49 -8.51 -7.57
N VAL A 26 12.50 -7.35 -6.89
CA VAL A 26 11.72 -6.18 -7.34
C VAL A 26 12.16 -5.75 -8.73
N PHE A 27 13.47 -5.68 -9.00
CA PHE A 27 13.98 -5.31 -10.32
C PHE A 27 13.50 -6.25 -11.44
N ARG A 28 13.62 -7.57 -11.25
CA ARG A 28 13.14 -8.57 -12.22
C ARG A 28 11.62 -8.49 -12.43
N TRP A 29 10.87 -8.25 -11.35
CA TRP A 29 9.41 -8.05 -11.45
C TRP A 29 9.06 -6.78 -12.25
N LEU A 30 9.75 -5.66 -12.03
CA LEU A 30 9.55 -4.42 -12.79
C LEU A 30 9.91 -4.56 -14.28
N LYS A 31 10.85 -5.44 -14.63
CA LYS A 31 11.17 -5.81 -16.01
C LYS A 31 10.15 -6.74 -16.66
N GLY A 32 9.32 -7.41 -15.86
CA GLY A 32 8.40 -8.45 -16.33
C GLY A 32 9.06 -9.82 -16.49
N ASP A 33 10.27 -10.01 -15.94
CA ASP A 33 10.99 -11.30 -16.00
C ASP A 33 10.36 -12.33 -15.06
N VAL A 34 9.73 -11.87 -13.97
CA VAL A 34 9.05 -12.71 -12.98
C VAL A 34 7.69 -12.14 -12.59
N GLY A 35 6.67 -13.00 -12.54
CA GLY A 35 5.31 -12.61 -12.18
C GLY A 35 4.67 -11.64 -13.18
N SER A 36 3.67 -10.91 -12.72
CA SER A 36 2.92 -9.92 -13.49
C SER A 36 2.52 -8.74 -12.60
N GLY A 37 1.82 -7.74 -13.15
CA GLY A 37 1.23 -6.65 -12.37
C GLY A 37 2.21 -5.56 -11.92
N ALA A 38 3.41 -5.52 -12.49
CA ALA A 38 4.31 -4.38 -12.38
C ALA A 38 3.69 -3.15 -13.08
N PRO A 39 3.98 -1.92 -12.63
CA PRO A 39 3.50 -0.73 -13.30
C PRO A 39 4.16 -0.58 -14.69
N GLU A 40 3.38 -0.17 -15.68
CA GLU A 40 3.91 0.08 -17.03
C GLU A 40 4.68 1.41 -17.14
N ASN A 41 4.34 2.37 -16.27
CA ASN A 41 4.93 3.70 -16.29
C ASN A 41 6.37 3.69 -15.75
N GLU A 42 7.33 4.12 -16.57
CA GLU A 42 8.77 4.12 -16.21
C GLU A 42 9.11 5.02 -15.02
N ALA A 43 8.41 6.14 -14.82
CA ALA A 43 8.63 6.98 -13.65
C ALA A 43 8.21 6.24 -12.37
N GLU A 44 7.12 5.46 -12.42
CA GLU A 44 6.69 4.62 -11.30
C GLU A 44 7.67 3.49 -11.01
N LYS A 45 8.14 2.78 -12.05
CA LYS A 45 9.16 1.74 -11.91
C LYS A 45 10.42 2.27 -11.22
N LYS A 46 10.88 3.47 -11.62
CA LYS A 46 12.04 4.12 -11.01
C LYS A 46 11.83 4.37 -9.52
N LEU A 47 10.65 4.83 -9.11
CA LEU A 47 10.35 5.10 -7.69
C LEU A 47 10.30 3.84 -6.84
N ILE A 48 9.68 2.78 -7.37
CA ILE A 48 9.64 1.48 -6.70
C ILE A 48 11.06 0.92 -6.56
N LEU A 49 11.87 1.02 -7.62
CA LEU A 49 13.26 0.55 -7.60
C LEU A 49 14.12 1.35 -6.60
N GLU A 50 13.92 2.67 -6.52
CA GLU A 50 14.58 3.50 -5.51
C GLU A 50 14.17 3.11 -4.09
N ALA A 51 12.88 2.83 -3.85
CA ALA A 51 12.38 2.40 -2.55
C ALA A 51 12.88 1.00 -2.15
N SER A 52 13.02 0.08 -3.12
CA SER A 52 13.47 -1.29 -2.84
C SER A 52 14.97 -1.40 -2.56
N ARG A 53 15.74 -0.36 -2.84
CA ARG A 53 17.18 -0.33 -2.57
C ARG A 53 17.51 -0.45 -1.07
N GLY A 54 16.65 0.07 -0.20
CA GLY A 54 16.87 0.09 1.24
C GLY A 54 18.22 0.70 1.61
N THR A 55 19.09 -0.09 2.24
CA THR A 55 20.44 0.32 2.67
C THR A 55 21.55 0.00 1.67
N LEU A 56 21.24 -0.49 0.46
CA LEU A 56 22.27 -0.82 -0.52
C LEU A 56 23.02 0.44 -0.97
N PRO A 57 24.35 0.33 -1.21
CA PRO A 57 25.12 1.38 -1.86
C PRO A 57 24.49 1.82 -3.19
N VAL A 58 24.55 3.12 -3.49
CA VAL A 58 23.96 3.71 -4.70
C VAL A 58 24.59 3.15 -5.99
N ASP A 59 25.84 2.71 -5.91
CA ASP A 59 26.65 2.12 -6.97
C ASP A 59 26.50 0.60 -7.10
N THR A 60 25.59 -0.03 -6.35
CA THR A 60 25.32 -1.46 -6.49
C THR A 60 24.82 -1.76 -7.92
N SER A 61 25.63 -2.47 -8.70
CA SER A 61 25.27 -2.86 -10.07
C SER A 61 24.21 -3.96 -10.06
N LEU A 62 23.08 -3.72 -10.74
CA LEU A 62 22.02 -4.72 -10.87
C LEU A 62 22.48 -5.93 -11.70
N ASP A 63 23.33 -5.71 -12.71
CA ASP A 63 23.88 -6.79 -13.53
C ASP A 63 24.83 -7.69 -12.72
N GLU A 64 25.53 -7.15 -11.71
CA GLU A 64 26.34 -7.95 -10.79
C GLU A 64 25.48 -8.79 -9.84
N LEU A 65 24.32 -8.26 -9.41
CA LEU A 65 23.37 -9.02 -8.60
C LEU A 65 22.72 -10.15 -9.40
N ASP A 66 22.39 -9.89 -10.66
CA ASP A 66 21.64 -10.80 -11.54
C ASP A 66 22.43 -12.07 -11.93
N ASN A 67 23.77 -12.01 -11.92
CA ASN A 67 24.65 -13.13 -12.25
C ASN A 67 25.12 -13.93 -11.02
N ASN A 68 24.28 -14.03 -9.99
CA ASN A 68 24.62 -14.66 -8.71
C ASN A 68 23.64 -15.78 -8.33
N ASP A 69 24.04 -17.03 -8.57
CA ASP A 69 23.24 -18.24 -8.29
C ASP A 69 22.68 -18.29 -6.86
N ARG A 70 23.41 -17.75 -5.88
CA ARG A 70 22.94 -17.71 -4.49
C ARG A 70 21.80 -16.71 -4.33
N LEU A 71 21.88 -15.55 -4.97
CA LEU A 71 20.78 -14.56 -4.95
C LEU A 71 19.56 -15.06 -5.72
N ASP A 72 19.74 -15.86 -6.76
CA ASP A 72 18.64 -16.52 -7.47
C ASP A 72 17.86 -17.46 -6.54
N LEU A 73 18.58 -18.33 -5.83
CA LEU A 73 17.95 -19.21 -4.82
C LEU A 73 17.21 -18.38 -3.75
N CYS A 74 17.78 -17.26 -3.32
CA CYS A 74 17.13 -16.37 -2.36
C CYS A 74 15.85 -15.74 -2.94
N CYS A 75 15.87 -15.32 -4.20
CA CYS A 75 14.68 -14.80 -4.89
C CYS A 75 13.58 -15.86 -4.97
N GLU A 76 13.92 -17.11 -5.31
CA GLU A 76 12.95 -18.22 -5.33
C GLU A 76 12.30 -18.45 -3.96
N LEU A 77 13.07 -18.36 -2.87
CA LEU A 77 12.54 -18.46 -1.51
C LEU A 77 11.58 -17.31 -1.18
N LEU A 78 11.93 -16.07 -1.56
CA LEU A 78 11.05 -14.90 -1.38
C LEU A 78 9.75 -15.06 -2.19
N ILE A 79 9.82 -15.58 -3.41
CA ILE A 79 8.65 -15.90 -4.23
C ILE A 79 7.76 -16.92 -3.52
N LYS A 80 8.33 -18.03 -2.99
CA LYS A 80 7.60 -19.04 -2.20
C LYS A 80 6.95 -18.46 -0.94
N LYS A 81 7.56 -17.42 -0.35
CA LYS A 81 7.03 -16.67 0.80
C LYS A 81 5.91 -15.69 0.42
N GLY A 82 5.55 -15.57 -0.84
CA GLY A 82 4.44 -14.74 -1.29
C GLY A 82 4.82 -13.29 -1.60
N VAL A 83 6.12 -12.96 -1.65
CA VAL A 83 6.58 -11.59 -1.91
C VAL A 83 6.02 -11.04 -3.23
N LEU A 84 6.03 -11.81 -4.32
CA LEU A 84 5.47 -11.32 -5.60
C LEU A 84 4.00 -10.92 -5.49
N ASN A 85 3.19 -11.67 -4.74
CA ASN A 85 1.79 -11.31 -4.53
C ASN A 85 1.67 -10.01 -3.72
N ALA A 86 2.52 -9.83 -2.70
CA ALA A 86 2.56 -8.58 -1.95
C ALA A 86 2.95 -7.37 -2.82
N LEU A 87 3.91 -7.52 -3.74
CA LEU A 87 4.29 -6.45 -4.69
C LEU A 87 3.10 -6.07 -5.60
N GLN A 88 2.37 -7.08 -6.09
CA GLN A 88 1.18 -6.88 -6.92
C GLN A 88 0.07 -6.14 -6.17
N VAL A 89 -0.24 -6.59 -4.95
CA VAL A 89 -1.26 -5.95 -4.09
C VAL A 89 -0.86 -4.51 -3.78
N ALA A 90 0.40 -4.26 -3.40
CA ALA A 90 0.88 -2.90 -3.13
C ALA A 90 0.79 -1.99 -4.37
N ASN A 91 1.14 -2.49 -5.55
CA ASN A 91 1.06 -1.70 -6.78
C ASN A 91 -0.39 -1.44 -7.21
N SER A 92 -1.27 -2.45 -7.15
CA SER A 92 -2.71 -2.27 -7.38
C SER A 92 -3.27 -1.17 -6.50
N HIS A 93 -2.99 -1.24 -5.19
CA HIS A 93 -3.47 -0.26 -4.24
C HIS A 93 -2.96 1.16 -4.54
N ARG A 94 -1.66 1.30 -4.86
CA ARG A 94 -1.07 2.59 -5.29
C ARG A 94 -1.76 3.16 -6.53
N GLN A 95 -2.15 2.32 -7.49
CA GLN A 95 -2.88 2.77 -8.67
C GLN A 95 -4.27 3.31 -8.27
N TRP A 96 -5.00 2.61 -7.39
CA TRP A 96 -6.27 3.08 -6.84
C TRP A 96 -6.15 4.40 -6.07
N ILE A 97 -5.10 4.55 -5.24
CA ILE A 97 -4.78 5.78 -4.50
C ILE A 97 -4.63 6.95 -5.46
N ARG A 98 -3.82 6.79 -6.51
CA ARG A 98 -3.58 7.83 -7.52
C ARG A 98 -4.83 8.17 -8.29
N ALA A 99 -5.57 7.16 -8.75
CA ALA A 99 -6.78 7.35 -9.52
C ALA A 99 -7.87 8.06 -8.70
N THR A 100 -8.00 7.71 -7.42
CA THR A 100 -8.88 8.39 -6.46
C THR A 100 -8.51 9.85 -6.26
N TYR A 101 -7.21 10.13 -6.04
CA TYR A 101 -6.72 11.50 -5.88
C TYR A 101 -7.00 12.35 -7.12
N ILE A 102 -6.68 11.84 -8.31
CA ILE A 102 -6.91 12.54 -9.58
C ILE A 102 -8.41 12.82 -9.75
N PHE A 103 -9.27 11.82 -9.58
CA PHE A 103 -10.72 11.99 -9.67
C PHE A 103 -11.24 13.10 -8.76
N LEU A 104 -10.86 13.09 -7.48
CA LEU A 104 -11.29 14.10 -6.51
C LEU A 104 -10.79 15.51 -6.90
N ARG A 105 -9.54 15.61 -7.38
CA ARG A 105 -8.97 16.86 -7.87
C ARG A 105 -9.74 17.40 -9.07
N GLU A 106 -10.08 16.57 -10.05
CA GLU A 106 -10.90 16.96 -11.22
C GLU A 106 -12.33 17.34 -10.81
N CYS A 107 -12.85 16.78 -9.70
CA CYS A 107 -14.11 17.19 -9.08
C CYS A 107 -14.02 18.51 -8.28
N GLY A 108 -12.87 19.21 -8.32
CA GLY A 108 -12.67 20.48 -7.63
C GLY A 108 -12.55 20.34 -6.11
N VAL A 109 -12.05 19.19 -5.62
CA VAL A 109 -11.65 19.03 -4.23
C VAL A 109 -10.32 19.74 -4.00
N ASN A 110 -10.31 20.67 -3.03
CA ASN A 110 -9.11 21.37 -2.61
C ASN A 110 -8.41 20.59 -1.48
N PHE A 111 -7.21 20.11 -1.77
CA PHE A 111 -6.33 19.45 -0.81
C PHE A 111 -5.36 20.44 -0.17
N SER A 112 -4.87 20.09 1.01
CA SER A 112 -3.88 20.85 1.77
C SER A 112 -2.47 20.45 1.36
N GLY A 113 -1.52 21.39 1.41
CA GLY A 113 -0.09 21.09 1.22
C GLY A 113 0.23 20.44 -0.13
N ASN A 114 1.29 19.62 -0.15
CA ASN A 114 1.73 18.89 -1.35
C ASN A 114 1.13 17.48 -1.38
N MET A 115 -0.19 17.42 -1.61
CA MET A 115 -0.93 16.15 -1.63
C MET A 115 -0.48 15.19 -2.75
N GLU A 116 -0.16 15.73 -3.93
CA GLU A 116 0.32 14.91 -5.06
C GLU A 116 1.58 14.13 -4.69
N GLU A 117 2.54 14.79 -4.03
CA GLU A 117 3.76 14.14 -3.57
C GLU A 117 3.49 13.08 -2.49
N GLN A 118 2.53 13.31 -1.59
CA GLN A 118 2.16 12.31 -0.57
C GLN A 118 1.52 11.07 -1.21
N VAL A 119 0.54 11.27 -2.08
CA VAL A 119 -0.11 10.21 -2.87
C VAL A 119 0.92 9.44 -3.69
N ARG A 120 1.91 10.11 -4.28
CA ARG A 120 3.00 9.47 -5.04
C ARG A 120 3.89 8.59 -4.15
N LYS A 121 4.11 8.98 -2.90
CA LYS A 121 4.95 8.24 -1.94
C LYS A 121 4.20 7.16 -1.16
N HIS A 122 2.88 7.24 -1.08
CA HIS A 122 2.01 6.31 -0.35
C HIS A 122 2.37 4.86 -0.65
N ASP A 123 2.72 4.06 0.37
CA ASP A 123 3.07 2.64 0.20
C ASP A 123 4.37 2.31 -0.55
N LEU A 124 5.21 3.30 -0.91
CA LEU A 124 6.53 2.98 -1.48
C LEU A 124 7.38 2.13 -0.53
N SER A 125 7.21 2.30 0.78
CA SER A 125 7.96 1.53 1.77
C SER A 125 7.62 0.03 1.74
N LYS A 126 6.46 -0.39 1.21
CA LYS A 126 6.10 -1.81 1.06
C LYS A 126 7.02 -2.58 0.11
N PHE A 127 7.73 -1.86 -0.76
CA PHE A 127 8.73 -2.41 -1.68
C PHE A 127 10.12 -2.49 -1.05
N SER A 128 10.31 -1.94 0.15
CA SER A 128 11.60 -1.94 0.84
C SER A 128 11.89 -3.31 1.47
N PRO A 129 13.17 -3.67 1.65
CA PRO A 129 13.55 -4.91 2.33
C PRO A 129 12.94 -5.03 3.73
N GLU A 130 12.73 -3.93 4.45
CA GLU A 130 12.16 -3.92 5.80
C GLU A 130 10.69 -4.40 5.84
N GLU A 131 9.93 -4.20 4.75
CA GLU A 131 8.49 -4.48 4.73
C GLU A 131 8.13 -5.68 3.86
N VAL A 132 8.87 -5.91 2.77
CA VAL A 132 8.45 -6.80 1.70
C VAL A 132 8.21 -8.24 2.16
N LEU A 133 9.01 -8.77 3.09
CA LEU A 133 8.84 -10.12 3.62
C LEU A 133 7.62 -10.23 4.53
N GLY A 134 7.43 -9.29 5.45
CA GLY A 134 6.26 -9.29 6.35
C GLY A 134 4.95 -9.17 5.56
N TYR A 135 4.91 -8.32 4.54
CA TYR A 135 3.77 -8.23 3.64
C TYR A 135 3.62 -9.46 2.73
N GLY A 136 4.72 -10.10 2.33
CA GLY A 136 4.71 -11.40 1.64
C GLY A 136 3.99 -12.47 2.45
N SER A 137 4.35 -12.60 3.74
CA SER A 137 3.70 -13.51 4.69
C SER A 137 2.22 -13.17 4.90
N MET A 138 1.88 -11.89 5.03
CA MET A 138 0.50 -11.42 5.24
C MET A 138 -0.42 -11.64 4.04
N PHE A 139 0.09 -11.42 2.82
CA PHE A 139 -0.69 -11.53 1.58
C PHE A 139 -0.44 -12.83 0.83
N LYS A 140 0.04 -13.87 1.49
CA LYS A 140 0.20 -15.17 0.85
C LYS A 140 -1.16 -15.70 0.33
N PRO A 141 -1.23 -16.30 -0.87
CA PRO A 141 -2.46 -16.87 -1.38
C PRO A 141 -3.09 -17.88 -0.39
N GLY A 142 -4.38 -17.69 -0.07
CA GLY A 142 -5.11 -18.52 0.89
C GLY A 142 -4.97 -18.10 2.36
N GLN A 143 -4.11 -17.13 2.69
CA GLN A 143 -4.00 -16.54 4.02
C GLN A 143 -5.28 -15.76 4.36
N ARG A 144 -5.85 -15.96 5.55
CA ARG A 144 -7.07 -15.25 6.02
C ARG A 144 -6.72 -14.14 7.02
N GLY A 145 -5.84 -13.24 6.60
CA GLY A 145 -5.44 -12.07 7.37
C GLY A 145 -4.46 -12.36 8.51
N PHE A 146 -4.09 -11.32 9.25
CA PHE A 146 -2.97 -11.34 10.20
C PHE A 146 -3.20 -12.27 11.40
N ARG A 147 -4.47 -12.60 11.70
CA ARG A 147 -4.84 -13.46 12.84
C ARG A 147 -4.37 -14.91 12.66
N THR A 148 -4.10 -15.32 11.42
CA THR A 148 -3.60 -16.68 11.14
C THR A 148 -2.08 -16.78 11.19
N LEU A 149 -1.37 -15.65 11.26
CA LEU A 149 0.10 -15.64 11.40
C LEU A 149 0.51 -16.15 12.79
N GLN A 150 1.52 -17.01 12.82
CA GLN A 150 2.07 -17.59 14.05
C GLN A 150 3.60 -17.62 13.97
N GLY A 151 4.27 -17.71 15.12
CA GLY A 151 5.73 -17.82 15.20
C GLY A 151 6.45 -16.69 14.46
N ASP A 152 7.46 -17.04 13.68
CA ASP A 152 8.33 -16.09 12.99
C ASP A 152 7.58 -15.21 11.97
N GLU A 153 6.59 -15.75 11.26
CA GLU A 153 5.79 -14.98 10.29
C GLU A 153 5.04 -13.83 10.96
N LYS A 154 4.61 -14.01 12.21
CA LYS A 154 3.97 -12.95 13.00
C LYS A 154 4.97 -11.87 13.38
N VAL A 155 6.18 -12.25 13.78
CA VAL A 155 7.25 -11.30 14.15
C VAL A 155 7.67 -10.47 12.93
N GLU A 156 7.85 -11.12 11.77
CA GLU A 156 8.14 -10.45 10.50
C GLU A 156 7.05 -9.45 10.12
N TRP A 157 5.78 -9.87 10.21
CA TRP A 157 4.65 -8.99 9.94
C TRP A 157 4.59 -7.79 10.89
N GLU A 158 4.72 -8.01 12.20
CA GLU A 158 4.68 -6.93 13.19
C GLU A 158 5.84 -5.94 12.99
N SER A 159 7.03 -6.42 12.62
CA SER A 159 8.19 -5.58 12.30
C SER A 159 7.98 -4.75 11.03
N ALA A 160 7.51 -5.39 9.94
CA ALA A 160 7.17 -4.70 8.69
C ALA A 160 6.09 -3.64 8.94
N LEU A 161 5.07 -4.00 9.71
CA LEU A 161 3.96 -3.13 10.05
C LEU A 161 4.42 -1.92 10.88
N GLU A 162 5.31 -2.10 11.86
CA GLU A 162 5.92 -0.99 12.59
C GLU A 162 6.74 -0.07 11.68
N HIS A 163 7.56 -0.65 10.79
CA HIS A 163 8.31 0.13 9.81
C HIS A 163 7.38 0.96 8.92
N HIS A 164 6.29 0.35 8.46
CA HIS A 164 5.27 0.95 7.62
C HIS A 164 4.68 2.20 8.27
N TYR A 165 4.26 2.11 9.53
CA TYR A 165 3.64 3.25 10.22
C TYR A 165 4.61 4.38 10.54
N ARG A 166 5.90 4.09 10.74
CA ARG A 166 6.91 5.15 10.91
C ARG A 166 7.20 5.88 9.60
N SER A 167 7.06 5.18 8.48
CA SER A 167 7.39 5.69 7.14
C SER A 167 6.20 6.36 6.44
N ASN A 168 4.98 5.96 6.80
CA ASN A 168 3.74 6.40 6.17
C ASN A 168 2.85 7.08 7.21
N PRO A 169 2.89 8.42 7.32
CA PRO A 169 2.14 9.13 8.32
C PRO A 169 0.63 9.15 8.03
N HIS A 170 0.10 8.52 6.99
CA HIS A 170 -1.35 8.62 6.73
C HIS A 170 -2.24 7.73 7.59
N HIS A 171 -1.67 6.87 8.44
CA HIS A 171 -2.43 5.98 9.31
C HIS A 171 -2.83 6.70 10.61
N PRO A 172 -4.09 7.17 10.74
CA PRO A 172 -4.51 8.03 11.84
C PRO A 172 -4.27 7.36 13.19
N GLU A 173 -4.53 6.07 13.29
CA GLU A 173 -4.42 5.28 14.51
C GLU A 173 -2.98 5.15 15.07
N TYR A 174 -1.96 5.62 14.34
CA TYR A 174 -0.54 5.58 14.75
C TYR A 174 0.08 6.93 15.09
N PHE A 175 -0.66 8.03 14.90
CA PHE A 175 -0.23 9.33 15.44
C PHE A 175 -0.37 9.44 16.95
N TYR A 176 -0.88 8.39 17.59
CA TYR A 176 -1.12 8.34 19.00
C TYR A 176 -0.14 7.37 19.67
N PRO A 177 1.07 7.83 20.02
CA PRO A 177 2.16 6.95 20.43
C PRO A 177 2.05 6.43 21.87
N LYS A 178 1.03 6.83 22.65
CA LYS A 178 0.91 6.36 24.03
C LYS A 178 0.33 4.94 24.03
N LYS A 179 1.21 3.95 24.23
CA LYS A 179 0.79 2.67 24.77
C LYS A 179 0.44 2.86 26.24
N THR A 180 -0.70 2.35 26.69
CA THR A 180 -1.00 2.17 28.11
C THR A 180 0.01 1.22 28.74
N GLU A 181 0.00 1.11 30.06
CA GLU A 181 0.76 0.06 30.78
C GLU A 181 0.35 -1.36 30.35
N SER A 182 -0.88 -1.55 29.86
CA SER A 182 -1.37 -2.81 29.26
C SER A 182 -0.92 -3.04 27.81
N GLY A 183 -0.18 -2.10 27.21
CA GLY A 183 0.26 -2.16 25.82
C GLY A 183 -0.79 -1.74 24.80
N GLU A 184 -2.00 -1.34 25.23
CA GLU A 184 -3.07 -0.83 24.37
C GLU A 184 -2.73 0.57 23.86
N ARG A 185 -3.06 0.89 22.61
CA ARG A 185 -2.77 2.20 22.03
C ARG A 185 -3.88 3.20 22.38
N VAL A 186 -3.51 4.34 22.95
CA VAL A 186 -4.44 5.41 23.35
C VAL A 186 -4.54 6.48 22.28
N LYS A 187 -5.74 6.74 21.74
CA LYS A 187 -6.00 7.71 20.66
C LYS A 187 -6.33 9.13 21.17
N ASP A 188 -5.41 9.79 21.87
CA ASP A 188 -5.71 11.03 22.64
C ASP A 188 -5.38 12.38 21.96
N LEU A 189 -5.06 12.41 20.66
CA LEU A 189 -4.56 13.61 19.97
C LEU A 189 -5.28 13.92 18.66
N VAL A 190 -6.02 15.03 18.60
CA VAL A 190 -6.57 15.54 17.34
C VAL A 190 -5.45 15.83 16.34
N ILE A 191 -5.35 15.01 15.29
CA ILE A 191 -4.19 15.03 14.36
C ILE A 191 -4.26 16.25 13.47
N HIS A 192 -5.45 16.51 12.91
CA HIS A 192 -5.64 17.54 11.91
C HIS A 192 -5.31 18.96 12.41
N GLU A 193 -5.38 19.18 13.73
CA GLU A 193 -5.11 20.47 14.37
C GLU A 193 -3.71 20.58 14.98
N LYS A 194 -3.14 19.48 15.51
CA LYS A 194 -1.90 19.54 16.31
C LYS A 194 -0.62 19.33 15.52
N ASN A 195 -0.70 18.81 14.29
CA ASN A 195 0.46 18.62 13.43
C ASN A 195 0.41 19.60 12.26
N LYS A 196 1.53 20.27 11.96
CA LYS A 196 1.66 21.17 10.80
C LYS A 196 1.19 20.52 9.49
N ASN A 197 1.43 19.21 9.36
CA ASN A 197 1.01 18.39 8.22
C ASN A 197 -0.19 17.49 8.53
N GLY A 198 -0.78 17.59 9.72
CA GLY A 198 -1.83 16.68 10.19
C GLY A 198 -3.05 16.68 9.28
N LYS A 199 -3.47 17.85 8.81
CA LYS A 199 -4.56 17.96 7.84
C LYS A 199 -4.23 17.28 6.50
N LEU A 200 -3.01 17.44 6.00
CA LEU A 200 -2.54 16.77 4.78
C LEU A 200 -2.58 15.24 4.94
N TYR A 201 -2.07 14.72 6.06
CA TYR A 201 -2.08 13.27 6.31
C TYR A 201 -3.49 12.71 6.52
N MET A 202 -4.37 13.47 7.16
CA MET A 202 -5.78 13.10 7.29
C MET A 202 -6.50 13.10 5.94
N GLU A 203 -6.23 14.08 5.08
CA GLU A 203 -6.77 14.09 3.71
C GLU A 203 -6.22 12.93 2.86
N GLU A 204 -4.95 12.57 3.01
CA GLU A 204 -4.35 11.38 2.38
C GLU A 204 -5.02 10.10 2.86
N SER A 205 -5.22 9.97 4.18
CA SER A 205 -5.99 8.86 4.76
C SER A 205 -7.38 8.74 4.10
N LEU A 206 -8.12 9.85 3.91
CA LEU A 206 -9.42 9.79 3.22
C LEU A 206 -9.33 9.28 1.79
N VAL A 207 -8.27 9.65 1.05
CA VAL A 207 -8.01 9.12 -0.30
C VAL A 207 -7.76 7.62 -0.23
N ASP A 208 -6.95 7.16 0.72
CA ASP A 208 -6.71 5.74 0.96
C ASP A 208 -7.97 4.95 1.29
N MET A 209 -8.84 5.49 2.14
CA MET A 209 -10.11 4.86 2.46
C MET A 209 -11.00 4.63 1.22
N LEU A 210 -11.10 5.64 0.36
CA LEU A 210 -11.87 5.59 -0.87
C LEU A 210 -11.22 4.63 -1.89
N ALA A 211 -9.89 4.67 -2.01
CA ALA A 211 -9.12 3.78 -2.86
C ALA A 211 -9.29 2.31 -2.45
N ALA A 212 -9.10 2.00 -1.16
CA ALA A 212 -9.28 0.66 -0.60
C ALA A 212 -10.69 0.13 -0.84
N ARG A 213 -11.71 0.98 -0.72
CA ARG A 213 -13.08 0.60 -1.03
C ARG A 213 -13.31 0.32 -2.51
N GLY A 214 -12.83 1.20 -3.38
CA GLY A 214 -12.91 1.00 -4.83
C GLY A 214 -12.25 -0.32 -5.24
N GLU A 215 -11.06 -0.56 -4.69
CA GLU A 215 -10.27 -1.76 -4.93
C GLU A 215 -10.95 -3.04 -4.44
N ARG A 216 -11.47 -3.06 -3.20
CA ARG A 216 -11.96 -4.30 -2.58
C ARG A 216 -13.39 -4.62 -2.92
N ASP A 217 -14.23 -3.59 -2.99
CA ASP A 217 -15.68 -3.76 -3.02
C ASP A 217 -16.24 -3.55 -4.43
N MET A 218 -15.54 -2.81 -5.29
CA MET A 218 -16.09 -2.31 -6.57
C MET A 218 -15.21 -2.60 -7.79
N CYS A 219 -14.03 -3.21 -7.63
CA CYS A 219 -13.12 -3.46 -8.76
C CYS A 219 -13.73 -4.39 -9.83
N ALA A 220 -14.65 -5.27 -9.41
CA ALA A 220 -15.37 -6.15 -10.31
C ALA A 220 -16.47 -5.43 -11.11
N ASP A 221 -16.97 -4.29 -10.65
CA ASP A 221 -18.13 -3.61 -11.23
C ASP A 221 -17.77 -2.96 -12.56
N ALA A 222 -18.51 -3.25 -13.63
CA ALA A 222 -18.21 -2.71 -14.96
C ALA A 222 -18.14 -1.17 -14.98
N GLU A 223 -18.97 -0.54 -14.16
CA GLU A 223 -19.00 0.90 -13.91
C GLU A 223 -19.09 1.13 -12.40
N ILE A 224 -18.38 2.12 -11.90
CA ILE A 224 -18.38 2.47 -10.47
C ILE A 224 -19.33 3.66 -10.29
N ASP A 225 -20.43 3.45 -9.57
CA ASP A 225 -21.33 4.54 -9.19
C ASP A 225 -20.65 5.42 -8.13
N VAL A 226 -20.51 6.73 -8.42
CA VAL A 226 -19.80 7.67 -7.53
C VAL A 226 -20.53 7.83 -6.19
N ALA A 227 -21.86 7.80 -6.18
CA ALA A 227 -22.62 7.95 -4.94
C ALA A 227 -22.36 6.76 -4.00
N GLN A 228 -22.37 5.55 -4.57
CA GLN A 228 -22.06 4.29 -3.89
C GLN A 228 -20.59 4.27 -3.46
N TRP A 229 -19.64 4.57 -4.34
CA TRP A 229 -18.21 4.53 -4.03
C TRP A 229 -17.81 5.44 -2.85
N MET A 230 -18.45 6.61 -2.75
CA MET A 230 -18.20 7.55 -1.65
C MET A 230 -19.03 7.28 -0.39
N ASP A 231 -19.95 6.32 -0.41
CA ASP A 231 -20.78 5.90 0.73
C ASP A 231 -20.08 4.96 1.74
N ILE A 232 -19.02 5.44 2.39
CA ILE A 232 -18.10 4.61 3.18
C ILE A 232 -18.82 3.87 4.34
N GLN A 233 -18.58 2.57 4.49
CA GLN A 233 -19.14 1.77 5.57
C GLN A 233 -18.52 2.12 6.94
N GLU A 234 -19.30 1.97 8.03
CA GLU A 234 -18.89 2.32 9.40
C GLU A 234 -17.54 1.71 9.82
N MET A 235 -17.25 0.49 9.36
CA MET A 235 -16.01 -0.22 9.71
C MET A 235 -14.73 0.53 9.33
N TYR A 236 -14.74 1.29 8.24
CA TYR A 236 -13.57 2.08 7.81
C TYR A 236 -13.28 3.25 8.77
N PHE A 237 -14.29 3.74 9.50
CA PHE A 237 -14.11 4.84 10.45
C PHE A 237 -13.48 4.42 11.78
N LYS A 238 -13.34 3.10 12.04
CA LYS A 238 -12.75 2.57 13.28
C LYS A 238 -11.30 3.01 13.50
N ARG A 239 -10.60 3.42 12.44
CA ARG A 239 -9.21 3.88 12.51
C ARG A 239 -9.06 5.28 13.11
N TYR A 240 -10.05 6.16 12.94
CA TYR A 240 -10.00 7.52 13.47
C TYR A 240 -10.36 7.59 14.97
N SER A 241 -9.89 8.63 15.66
CA SER A 241 -10.38 9.01 17.00
C SER A 241 -11.82 9.54 16.90
N ASP A 242 -12.57 9.55 18.00
CA ASP A 242 -13.94 10.08 17.99
C ASP A 242 -14.00 11.57 17.62
N GLN A 243 -12.96 12.34 17.96
CA GLN A 243 -12.84 13.76 17.59
C GLN A 243 -12.55 13.93 16.09
N ASP A 244 -11.69 13.09 15.51
CA ASP A 244 -11.36 13.15 14.08
C ASP A 244 -12.49 12.57 13.21
N LYS A 245 -13.32 11.66 13.73
CA LYS A 245 -14.44 11.04 12.99
C LYS A 245 -15.43 12.08 12.48
N GLU A 246 -15.85 13.03 13.32
CA GLU A 246 -16.78 14.09 12.91
C GLU A 246 -16.21 14.90 11.75
N TRP A 247 -14.93 15.31 11.88
CA TRP A 247 -14.23 16.04 10.82
C TRP A 247 -14.16 15.23 9.52
N VAL A 248 -13.81 13.94 9.61
CA VAL A 248 -13.71 13.01 8.49
C VAL A 248 -15.05 12.84 7.78
N ILE A 249 -16.14 12.62 8.52
CA ILE A 249 -17.50 12.45 7.97
C ILE A 249 -17.91 13.73 7.22
N ASN A 250 -17.76 14.89 7.85
CA ASN A 250 -18.09 16.17 7.23
C ASN A 250 -17.25 16.44 5.97
N LYS A 251 -15.97 16.07 5.99
CA LYS A 251 -15.06 16.22 4.85
C LYS A 251 -15.47 15.33 3.67
N LEU A 252 -15.77 14.05 3.93
CA LEU A 252 -16.27 13.12 2.89
C LEU A 252 -17.62 13.55 2.33
N ALA A 253 -18.54 14.02 3.17
CA ALA A 253 -19.83 14.53 2.70
C ALA A 253 -19.66 15.71 1.73
N ALA A 254 -18.77 16.66 2.07
CA ALA A 254 -18.44 17.78 1.19
C ALA A 254 -17.76 17.33 -0.11
N TRP A 255 -16.89 16.32 -0.07
CA TRP A 255 -16.28 15.75 -1.28
C TRP A 255 -17.31 15.04 -2.15
N LYS A 256 -18.22 14.27 -1.55
CA LYS A 256 -19.31 13.56 -2.23
C LYS A 256 -20.24 14.53 -2.94
N GLU A 257 -20.66 15.60 -2.26
CA GLU A 257 -21.49 16.63 -2.89
C GLU A 257 -20.81 17.24 -4.13
N ARG A 258 -19.52 17.58 -4.02
CA ARG A 258 -18.73 18.13 -5.14
C ARG A 258 -18.59 17.15 -6.30
N ALA A 259 -18.28 15.90 -6.00
CA ALA A 259 -18.15 14.85 -7.00
C ALA A 259 -19.48 14.63 -7.75
N LEU A 260 -20.59 14.49 -7.02
CA LEU A 260 -21.92 14.31 -7.61
C LEU A 260 -22.35 15.51 -8.46
N LYS A 261 -22.08 16.73 -7.99
CA LYS A 261 -22.35 17.95 -8.77
C LYS A 261 -21.54 17.99 -10.06
N THR A 262 -20.25 17.61 -10.00
CA THR A 262 -19.37 17.59 -11.17
C THR A 262 -19.84 16.57 -12.19
N VAL A 263 -20.09 15.33 -11.76
CA VAL A 263 -20.57 14.25 -12.62
C VAL A 263 -21.92 14.59 -13.27
N LYS A 264 -22.86 15.20 -12.53
CA LYS A 264 -24.16 15.63 -13.07
C LYS A 264 -24.04 16.71 -14.15
N ASN A 265 -23.05 17.60 -14.03
CA ASN A 265 -22.85 18.71 -14.97
C ASN A 265 -22.05 18.31 -16.22
N GLN A 266 -21.28 17.22 -16.15
CA GLN A 266 -20.61 16.66 -17.31
C GLN A 266 -21.61 15.83 -18.10
N LYS A 267 -21.82 16.18 -19.39
CA LYS A 267 -22.67 15.39 -20.29
C LYS A 267 -22.14 13.98 -20.55
N ASP A 268 -20.89 13.72 -20.20
CA ASP A 268 -20.19 12.45 -20.34
C ASP A 268 -19.59 12.04 -19.00
N ALA A 269 -20.45 11.61 -18.07
CA ALA A 269 -20.05 11.06 -16.77
C ALA A 269 -19.04 9.90 -16.91
N THR A 270 -19.05 9.21 -18.05
CA THR A 270 -18.15 8.12 -18.39
C THR A 270 -16.69 8.59 -18.53
N ALA A 271 -16.44 9.85 -18.92
CA ALA A 271 -15.09 10.40 -19.01
C ALA A 271 -14.39 10.56 -17.65
N CYS A 272 -15.13 10.92 -16.59
CA CYS A 272 -14.60 10.96 -15.23
C CYS A 272 -14.24 9.57 -14.70
N MET A 273 -14.93 8.53 -15.17
CA MET A 273 -14.73 7.14 -14.75
C MET A 273 -13.60 6.44 -15.53
N LYS A 274 -13.28 6.89 -16.75
CA LYS A 274 -12.09 6.43 -17.50
C LYS A 274 -10.78 6.77 -16.80
N ILE A 275 -10.76 7.74 -15.88
CA ILE A 275 -9.60 8.03 -15.01
C ILE A 275 -9.31 6.84 -14.07
N LEU A 276 -10.32 6.03 -13.76
CA LEU A 276 -10.19 4.75 -13.08
C LEU A 276 -10.10 3.59 -14.08
N GLU A 277 -9.42 3.78 -15.23
CA GLU A 277 -9.06 2.65 -16.11
C GLU A 277 -8.50 1.55 -15.20
N LYS A 278 -9.31 0.49 -15.04
CA LYS A 278 -9.15 -0.43 -13.92
C LYS A 278 -7.72 -0.94 -13.98
N PRO A 279 -6.96 -0.86 -12.88
CA PRO A 279 -5.75 -1.65 -12.73
C PRO A 279 -6.03 -3.05 -13.27
N VAL A 280 -5.19 -3.54 -14.18
CA VAL A 280 -5.32 -4.91 -14.69
C VAL A 280 -4.95 -5.84 -13.54
N VAL A 281 -5.88 -6.04 -12.61
CA VAL A 281 -5.72 -7.00 -11.54
C VAL A 281 -6.23 -8.32 -12.09
N SER A 282 -5.32 -9.19 -12.51
CA SER A 282 -5.67 -10.58 -12.79
C SER A 282 -6.11 -11.19 -11.45
N SER A 283 -7.44 -11.24 -11.23
CA SER A 283 -8.08 -11.80 -10.03
C SER A 283 -7.45 -11.31 -8.72
N CYS A 284 -7.81 -10.11 -8.26
CA CYS A 284 -7.44 -9.67 -6.92
C CYS A 284 -8.04 -10.67 -5.90
N PRO A 285 -7.25 -11.44 -5.14
CA PRO A 285 -7.80 -12.20 -4.03
C PRO A 285 -8.30 -11.17 -3.01
N VAL A 286 -9.60 -11.13 -2.77
CA VAL A 286 -10.22 -10.22 -1.78
C VAL A 286 -9.67 -10.59 -0.41
N VAL A 287 -8.68 -9.85 0.07
CA VAL A 287 -8.18 -9.96 1.45
C VAL A 287 -9.06 -9.07 2.32
N VAL A 288 -10.03 -9.68 2.99
CA VAL A 288 -10.83 -9.03 4.04
C VAL A 288 -9.93 -8.88 5.28
N LEU A 289 -9.55 -7.65 5.63
CA LEU A 289 -8.82 -7.31 6.86
C LEU A 289 -9.78 -7.13 8.05
#